data_AF-A0A968MKB9-F1
#
_entry.id   AF-A0A968MKB9-F1
#
_cell.length_a   1.000
_cell.length_b   1.000
_cell.length_c   1.000
_cell.angle_alpha   90.00
_cell.angle_beta   90.00
_cell.angle_gamma   90.00
#
_symmetry.space_group_name_H-M   'P 1'
#
loop_
_entity.id
_entity.type
_entity.pdbx_description
1 polymer ?
#
loop_
_entity_poly.entity_id
_entity_poly.type
_entity_poly.pdbx_seq_one_letter_code
_entity_poly.pdbx_strand_id
1 'polypeptide(L)'
;MLLTVLAAIPIAAALLLLVVLRWPATRAMPVCAGVTALVAIFVWQMPVQRAAAAAVEGLWVTFTILLIVYGALFLLAFLRATGAMDVLQDCFRTLSSDARIQAILVAWILGAFLEGAAGFGDTRGDHRPAPRWARIYASPSRRRGAHR
;
A
#
# COMPACT_ATOMS: atom_id res chain seq x y z
N MET A 1 -13.98 13.18 -25.79
CA MET A 1 -14.96 12.26 -25.17
C MET A 1 -14.85 10.83 -25.67
N LEU A 2 -14.57 10.55 -26.95
CA LEU A 2 -14.43 9.18 -27.44
C LEU A 2 -13.20 8.44 -26.84
N LEU A 3 -12.04 9.09 -26.81
CA LEU A 3 -10.80 8.51 -26.26
C LEU A 3 -10.88 8.19 -24.76
N THR A 4 -11.64 8.99 -23.99
CA THR A 4 -11.86 8.75 -22.56
C THR A 4 -12.70 7.50 -22.31
N VAL A 5 -13.66 7.20 -23.19
CA VAL A 5 -14.45 5.96 -23.11
C VAL A 5 -13.59 4.76 -23.46
N LEU A 6 -12.74 4.87 -24.48
CA LEU A 6 -11.81 3.79 -24.85
C LEU A 6 -10.79 3.50 -23.74
N ALA A 7 -10.34 4.51 -23.00
CA ALA A 7 -9.41 4.32 -21.88
C ALA A 7 -10.05 3.56 -20.70
N ALA A 8 -11.38 3.61 -20.58
CA ALA A 8 -12.12 2.88 -19.55
C ALA A 8 -12.38 1.41 -19.89
N ILE A 9 -12.16 0.98 -21.15
CA ILE A 9 -12.45 -0.40 -21.61
C ILE A 9 -11.76 -1.48 -20.75
N PRO A 10 -10.45 -1.37 -20.42
CA PRO A 10 -9.78 -2.38 -19.60
C PRO A 10 -10.42 -2.55 -18.22
N ILE A 11 -10.82 -1.43 -17.61
CA ILE A 11 -11.45 -1.38 -16.29
C ILE A 11 -12.86 -1.95 -16.37
N ALA A 12 -13.63 -1.54 -17.39
CA ALA A 12 -14.97 -2.06 -17.63
C ALA A 12 -14.95 -3.57 -17.91
N ALA A 13 -13.97 -4.07 -18.67
CA ALA A 13 -13.79 -5.50 -18.90
C ALA A 13 -13.51 -6.25 -17.60
N ALA A 14 -12.60 -5.75 -16.75
CA ALA A 14 -12.31 -6.36 -15.46
C ALA A 14 -13.56 -6.44 -14.56
N LEU A 15 -14.32 -5.34 -14.47
CA LEU A 15 -15.56 -5.30 -13.70
C LEU A 15 -16.62 -6.24 -14.29
N LEU A 16 -16.79 -6.26 -15.61
CA LEU A 16 -17.75 -7.14 -16.26
C LEU A 16 -17.43 -8.62 -16.00
N LEU A 17 -16.18 -9.04 -16.21
CA LEU A 17 -15.79 -10.44 -16.04
C LEU A 17 -15.86 -10.88 -14.57
N LEU A 18 -15.45 -10.04 -13.62
CA LEU A 18 -15.36 -10.41 -12.21
C LEU A 18 -16.68 -10.19 -11.44
N VAL A 19 -17.37 -9.08 -11.69
CA VAL A 19 -18.56 -8.69 -10.90
C VAL A 19 -19.82 -9.27 -11.55
N VAL A 20 -19.99 -9.07 -12.86
CA VAL A 20 -21.22 -9.47 -13.55
C VAL A 20 -21.19 -10.95 -13.92
N LEU A 21 -20.11 -11.39 -14.58
CA LEU A 21 -19.97 -12.76 -15.06
C LEU A 21 -19.44 -13.72 -13.99
N ARG A 22 -18.94 -13.17 -12.86
CA ARG A 22 -18.44 -13.91 -11.69
C ARG A 22 -17.38 -14.97 -12.04
N TRP A 23 -16.55 -14.67 -13.04
CA TRP A 23 -15.47 -15.58 -13.42
C TRP A 23 -14.39 -15.62 -12.34
N PRO A 24 -13.75 -16.78 -12.13
CA PRO A 24 -12.61 -16.85 -11.24
C PRO A 24 -11.51 -15.92 -11.75
N ALA A 25 -10.86 -15.18 -10.83
CA ALA A 25 -9.82 -14.21 -11.16
C ALA A 25 -8.70 -14.83 -12.00
N THR A 26 -8.39 -16.11 -11.78
CA THR A 26 -7.41 -16.89 -12.55
C THR A 26 -7.70 -16.90 -14.05
N ARG A 27 -8.98 -16.86 -14.47
CA ARG A 27 -9.36 -16.79 -15.89
C ARG A 27 -9.61 -15.36 -16.35
N ALA A 28 -10.20 -14.52 -15.50
CA ALA A 28 -10.56 -13.15 -15.88
C ALA A 28 -9.34 -12.25 -16.09
N MET A 29 -8.31 -12.35 -15.24
CA MET A 29 -7.14 -11.49 -15.29
C MET A 29 -6.33 -11.60 -16.60
N PRO A 30 -5.99 -12.81 -17.12
CA PRO A 30 -5.28 -12.90 -18.40
C PRO A 30 -6.12 -12.39 -19.58
N VAL A 31 -7.44 -12.56 -19.56
CA VAL A 31 -8.33 -11.98 -20.58
C VAL A 31 -8.28 -10.45 -20.52
N CYS A 32 -8.34 -9.85 -19.33
CA CYS A 32 -8.26 -8.40 -19.16
C CYS A 32 -6.89 -7.85 -19.59
N ALA A 33 -5.80 -8.57 -19.32
CA ALA A 33 -4.47 -8.22 -19.81
C ALA A 33 -4.43 -8.23 -21.35
N GLY A 34 -5.03 -9.24 -21.98
CA GLY A 34 -5.16 -9.31 -23.45
C GLY A 34 -5.95 -8.13 -24.03
N VAL A 35 -7.11 -7.80 -23.44
CA VAL A 35 -7.91 -6.64 -23.84
C VAL A 35 -7.11 -5.35 -23.71
N THR A 36 -6.40 -5.18 -22.59
CA THR A 36 -5.54 -4.00 -22.35
C THR A 36 -4.45 -3.88 -23.40
N ALA A 37 -3.78 -4.99 -23.73
CA ALA A 37 -2.71 -5.03 -24.73
C ALA A 37 -3.23 -4.69 -26.13
N LEU A 38 -4.38 -5.25 -26.53
CA LEU A 38 -5.02 -4.93 -27.81
C LEU A 38 -5.35 -3.44 -27.91
N VAL A 39 -5.94 -2.89 -26.86
CA VAL A 39 -6.29 -1.47 -26.80
C VAL A 39 -5.03 -0.60 -26.88
N ALA A 40 -3.97 -0.92 -26.13
CA ALA A 40 -2.71 -0.17 -26.15
C ALA A 40 -2.03 -0.17 -27.53
N ILE A 41 -2.02 -1.30 -28.24
CA ILE A 41 -1.36 -1.43 -29.55
C ILE A 41 -2.21 -0.78 -30.64
N PHE A 42 -3.50 -1.10 -30.72
CA PHE A 42 -4.34 -0.66 -31.85
C PHE A 42 -4.88 0.76 -31.71
N VAL A 43 -5.24 1.19 -30.50
CA VAL A 43 -5.80 2.54 -30.27
C VAL A 43 -4.69 3.56 -30.01
N TRP A 44 -3.74 3.22 -29.13
CA TRP A 44 -2.65 4.13 -28.74
C TRP A 44 -1.40 3.98 -29.61
N GLN A 45 -1.40 3.09 -30.60
CA GLN A 45 -0.28 2.89 -31.54
C GLN A 45 1.04 2.63 -30.81
N MET A 46 0.97 1.96 -29.65
CA MET A 46 2.13 1.69 -28.81
C MET A 46 3.01 0.61 -29.48
N PRO A 47 4.34 0.81 -29.56
CA PRO A 47 5.25 -0.21 -30.07
C PRO A 47 5.13 -1.49 -29.25
N VAL A 48 5.08 -2.64 -29.93
CA VAL A 48 4.93 -3.96 -29.28
C VAL A 48 6.03 -4.20 -28.25
N GLN A 49 7.24 -3.71 -28.50
CA GLN A 49 8.37 -3.80 -27.58
C GLN A 49 8.08 -3.07 -26.25
N ARG A 50 7.43 -1.90 -26.30
CA ARG A 50 7.04 -1.18 -25.08
C ARG A 50 5.90 -1.87 -24.36
N ALA A 51 4.92 -2.43 -25.09
CA ALA A 51 3.82 -3.18 -24.49
C ALA A 51 4.34 -4.45 -23.77
N ALA A 52 5.30 -5.16 -24.39
CA ALA A 52 5.95 -6.32 -23.78
C ALA A 52 6.78 -5.92 -22.54
N ALA A 53 7.53 -4.81 -22.61
CA ALA A 53 8.27 -4.31 -21.46
C ALA A 53 7.35 -3.98 -20.27
N ALA A 54 6.22 -3.32 -20.52
CA ALA A 54 5.22 -3.02 -19.50
C ALA A 54 4.59 -4.28 -18.89
N ALA A 55 4.37 -5.33 -19.69
CA ALA A 55 3.90 -6.62 -19.19
C ALA A 55 4.92 -7.28 -18.26
N VAL A 56 6.21 -7.24 -18.61
CA VAL A 56 7.30 -7.77 -17.77
C VAL A 56 7.43 -6.97 -16.47
N GLU A 57 7.35 -5.64 -16.54
CA GLU A 57 7.34 -4.78 -15.36
C GLU A 57 6.16 -5.12 -14.43
N GLY A 58 4.96 -5.29 -14.99
CA GLY A 58 3.79 -5.74 -14.24
C GLY A 58 3.99 -7.10 -13.57
N LEU A 59 4.67 -8.03 -14.23
CA LEU A 59 5.03 -9.34 -13.67
C LEU A 59 6.00 -9.21 -12.49
N TRP A 60 6.97 -8.30 -12.59
CA TRP A 60 7.93 -8.01 -11.52
C TRP A 60 7.27 -7.40 -10.28
N VAL A 61 6.37 -6.45 -10.47
CA VAL A 61 5.55 -5.88 -9.39
C VAL A 61 4.69 -6.97 -8.75
N THR A 62 4.05 -7.81 -9.56
CA THR A 62 3.23 -8.93 -9.07
C THR A 62 4.05 -9.92 -8.25
N PHE A 63 5.27 -10.24 -8.69
CA PHE A 63 6.18 -11.11 -7.95
C PHE A 63 6.53 -10.52 -6.57
N THR A 64 6.78 -9.21 -6.50
CA THR A 64 7.05 -8.52 -5.23
C THR A 64 5.85 -8.61 -4.28
N ILE A 65 4.64 -8.38 -4.77
CA ILE A 65 3.41 -8.53 -3.98
C ILE A 65 3.22 -9.97 -3.53
N LEU A 66 3.48 -10.94 -4.43
CA LEU A 66 3.37 -12.37 -4.12
C LEU A 66 4.32 -12.77 -2.99
N LEU A 67 5.56 -12.26 -2.98
CA LEU A 67 6.49 -12.51 -1.87
C LEU A 67 5.96 -11.99 -0.54
N ILE A 68 5.34 -10.80 -0.51
CA ILE A 68 4.74 -10.23 0.70
C ILE A 68 3.57 -11.09 1.19
N VAL A 69 2.63 -11.42 0.29
CA VAL A 69 1.46 -12.23 0.64
C VAL A 69 1.86 -13.65 1.06
N TYR A 70 2.82 -14.25 0.35
CA TYR A 70 3.37 -15.55 0.70
C TYR A 70 4.03 -15.52 2.07
N GLY A 71 4.84 -14.50 2.37
CA GLY A 71 5.44 -14.31 3.69
C GLY A 71 4.39 -14.19 4.80
N ALA A 72 3.33 -13.42 4.56
CA ALA A 72 2.23 -13.26 5.52
C ALA A 72 1.46 -14.57 5.74
N LEU A 73 1.14 -15.30 4.68
CA LEU A 73 0.46 -16.60 4.76
C LEU A 73 1.36 -17.67 5.42
N PHE A 74 2.66 -17.65 5.13
CA PHE A 74 3.64 -18.52 5.75
C PHE A 74 3.74 -18.25 7.25
N LEU A 75 3.86 -16.99 7.67
CA LEU A 75 3.87 -16.62 9.08
C LEU A 75 2.56 -17.03 9.76
N LEU A 76 1.41 -16.81 9.12
CA LEU A 76 0.13 -17.24 9.64
C LEU A 76 0.06 -18.75 9.81
N ALA A 77 0.50 -19.53 8.82
CA ALA A 77 0.54 -20.98 8.88
C ALA A 77 1.50 -21.46 9.99
N PHE A 78 2.65 -20.80 10.14
CA PHE A 78 3.63 -21.09 11.18
C PHE A 78 3.09 -20.81 12.60
N LEU A 79 2.43 -19.68 12.81
CA LEU A 79 1.81 -19.33 14.09
C LEU A 79 0.66 -20.27 14.47
N ARG A 80 -0.10 -20.74 13.46
CA ARG A 80 -1.14 -21.76 13.66
C ARG A 80 -0.53 -23.12 13.98
N ALA A 81 0.54 -23.53 13.28
CA ALA A 81 1.20 -24.81 13.50
C ALA A 81 1.89 -24.90 14.87
N THR A 82 2.41 -23.78 15.38
CA THR A 82 3.07 -23.71 16.70
C THR A 82 2.11 -23.50 17.86
N GLY A 83 0.81 -23.26 17.60
CA GLY A 83 -0.17 -22.88 18.63
C GLY A 83 0.03 -21.47 19.21
N ALA A 84 1.01 -20.70 18.70
CA ALA A 84 1.25 -19.32 19.14
C ALA A 84 0.03 -18.41 18.92
N MET A 85 -0.81 -18.73 17.93
CA MET A 85 -2.06 -18.01 17.68
C MET A 85 -3.06 -18.13 18.85
N ASP A 86 -3.07 -19.25 19.57
CA ASP A 86 -3.98 -19.46 20.72
C ASP A 86 -3.47 -18.70 21.94
N VAL A 87 -2.15 -18.74 22.17
CA VAL A 87 -1.49 -17.93 23.21
C VAL A 87 -1.75 -16.43 23.00
N LEU A 88 -1.72 -15.97 21.75
CA LEU A 88 -2.03 -14.58 21.42
C LEU A 88 -3.48 -14.22 21.75
N GLN A 89 -4.44 -15.09 21.41
CA GLN A 89 -5.85 -14.87 21.72
C GLN A 89 -6.10 -14.83 23.23
N ASP A 90 -5.47 -15.73 23.99
CA ASP A 90 -5.62 -15.78 25.44
C ASP A 90 -5.02 -14.54 26.12
N CYS A 91 -3.90 -14.02 25.62
CA CYS A 91 -3.32 -12.75 26.08
C CYS A 91 -4.29 -11.57 25.92
N PHE A 92 -5.05 -11.49 24.83
CA PHE A 92 -6.06 -10.44 24.65
C PHE A 92 -7.29 -10.64 25.55
N ARG A 93 -7.69 -11.89 25.79
CA ARG A 93 -8.81 -12.21 26.70
C ARG A 93 -8.50 -11.84 28.16
N THR A 94 -7.25 -11.93 28.59
CA THR A 94 -6.85 -11.51 29.96
C THR A 94 -6.82 -9.99 30.12
N LEU A 95 -6.54 -9.23 29.06
CA LEU A 95 -6.56 -7.76 29.08
C LEU A 95 -7.99 -7.19 29.14
N SER A 96 -8.91 -7.75 28.36
CA SER A 96 -10.31 -7.33 28.36
C SER A 96 -11.20 -8.44 27.80
N SER A 97 -12.34 -8.70 28.43
CA SER A 97 -13.33 -9.68 27.96
C SER A 97 -14.28 -9.11 26.88
N ASP A 98 -14.29 -7.80 26.66
CA ASP A 98 -15.13 -7.16 25.64
C ASP A 98 -14.40 -7.07 24.29
N ALA A 99 -14.96 -7.72 23.26
CA ALA A 99 -14.43 -7.74 21.90
C ALA A 99 -14.32 -6.34 21.28
N ARG A 100 -15.14 -5.38 21.70
CA ARG A 100 -15.10 -3.99 21.22
C ARG A 100 -13.84 -3.29 21.71
N ILE A 101 -13.54 -3.46 22.99
CA ILE A 101 -12.35 -2.87 23.63
C ILE A 101 -11.09 -3.51 23.05
N GLN A 102 -11.09 -4.84 22.85
CA GLN A 102 -9.99 -5.55 22.18
C GLN A 102 -9.73 -5.01 20.76
N ALA A 103 -10.78 -4.83 19.95
CA ALA A 103 -10.64 -4.32 18.60
C ALA A 103 -10.06 -2.90 18.58
N ILE A 104 -10.52 -2.02 19.48
CA ILE A 104 -9.98 -0.66 19.61
C ILE A 104 -8.51 -0.69 20.03
N LEU A 105 -8.14 -1.53 20.99
CA LEU A 105 -6.77 -1.66 21.48
C LEU A 105 -5.82 -2.19 20.40
N VAL A 106 -6.23 -3.22 19.66
CA VAL A 106 -5.46 -3.75 18.53
C VAL A 106 -5.33 -2.71 17.43
N ALA A 107 -6.40 -2.01 17.06
CA ALA A 107 -6.36 -0.96 16.04
C ALA A 107 -5.40 0.18 16.44
N TRP A 108 -5.43 0.59 17.71
CA TRP A 108 -4.56 1.65 18.23
C TRP A 108 -3.08 1.24 18.20
N ILE A 109 -2.74 0.08 18.76
CA ILE A 109 -1.36 -0.42 18.82
C ILE A 109 -0.82 -0.74 17.43
N LEU A 110 -1.64 -1.36 16.57
CA LEU A 110 -1.27 -1.67 15.20
C LEU A 110 -1.02 -0.38 14.40
N GLY A 111 -1.84 0.65 14.58
CA GLY A 111 -1.64 1.96 13.97
C GLY A 111 -0.29 2.58 14.35
N ALA A 112 0.02 2.63 15.65
CA ALA A 112 1.31 3.13 16.14
C ALA A 112 2.51 2.27 15.66
N PHE A 113 2.32 0.94 15.58
CA PHE A 113 3.33 0.02 15.05
C PHE A 113 3.60 0.24 13.57
N LEU A 114 2.55 0.39 12.75
CA LEU A 114 2.68 0.66 11.31
C LEU A 114 3.36 2.00 11.04
N GLU A 115 3.05 3.04 11.83
CA GLU A 115 3.72 4.34 11.75
C GLU A 115 5.22 4.23 12.09
N GLY A 116 5.55 3.45 13.13
CA GLY A 116 6.93 3.13 13.48
C GLY A 116 7.66 2.32 12.42
N ALA A 117 7.01 1.30 11.84
CA ALA A 117 7.58 0.44 10.80
C ALA A 117 7.72 1.16 9.45
N ALA A 118 6.83 2.12 9.14
CA ALA A 118 6.92 3.01 7.98
C ALA A 118 8.02 4.07 8.14
N GLY A 119 8.62 4.19 9.33
CA GLY A 119 9.76 5.07 9.58
C GLY A 119 9.38 6.55 9.70
N PHE A 120 8.12 6.86 10.02
CA PHE A 120 7.69 8.24 10.29
C PHE A 120 8.13 8.70 11.68
N GLY A 121 9.44 8.89 11.82
CA GLY A 121 9.99 10.02 12.56
C GLY A 121 10.52 10.99 11.51
N ASP A 122 9.68 11.88 10.98
CA ASP A 122 10.19 13.01 10.21
C ASP A 122 10.87 13.99 11.17
N THR A 123 12.06 13.59 11.63
CA THR A 123 13.09 14.51 12.11
C THR A 123 14.17 14.56 11.05
N ARG A 124 13.78 14.66 9.77
CA ARG A 124 14.73 15.12 8.76
C ARG A 124 15.13 16.52 9.18
N GLY A 125 16.44 16.69 9.41
CA GLY A 125 17.08 17.97 9.64
C GLY A 125 16.77 18.89 8.47
N ASP A 126 15.65 19.56 8.58
CA ASP A 126 15.13 20.49 7.60
C ASP A 126 16.09 21.68 7.53
N HIS A 127 16.84 21.75 6.44
CA HIS A 127 17.64 22.92 6.11
C HIS A 127 16.76 24.08 5.59
N ARG A 128 15.42 23.93 5.57
CA ARG A 128 14.54 25.07 5.32
C ARG A 128 14.77 26.08 6.45
N PRO A 129 14.88 27.36 6.07
CA PRO A 129 14.97 28.43 7.06
C PRO A 129 13.75 28.33 7.96
N ALA A 130 14.00 28.38 9.27
CA ALA A 130 12.94 28.28 10.27
C ALA A 130 11.74 29.17 9.89
N PRO A 131 10.51 28.63 9.93
CA PRO A 131 9.34 29.36 9.49
C PRO A 131 9.22 30.67 10.27
N ARG A 132 8.63 31.70 9.65
CA ARG A 132 8.67 33.07 10.19
C ARG A 132 8.10 33.17 11.62
N TRP A 133 7.17 32.30 11.99
CA TRP A 133 6.63 32.21 13.34
C TRP A 133 7.62 31.67 14.37
N ALA A 134 8.56 30.80 13.98
CA ALA A 134 9.60 30.29 14.89
C ALA A 134 10.60 31.39 15.32
N ARG A 135 10.74 32.45 14.52
CA ARG A 135 11.49 33.66 14.90
C ARG A 135 10.83 34.47 16.02
N ILE A 136 9.53 34.28 16.26
CA ILE A 136 8.78 34.99 17.32
C ILE A 136 9.15 34.40 18.69
N TYR A 137 9.44 33.10 18.75
CA TYR A 137 9.82 32.39 19.98
C TYR A 137 11.34 32.37 20.23
N ALA A 138 12.15 32.87 19.31
CA ALA A 138 13.59 32.97 19.49
C ALA A 138 13.91 33.99 20.60
N SER A 139 14.34 33.49 21.76
CA SER A 139 14.67 34.32 22.93
C SER A 139 15.66 35.44 22.58
N PRO A 140 15.48 36.67 23.13
CA PRO A 140 16.30 37.84 22.81
C PRO A 140 17.81 37.69 23.10
N SER A 141 18.20 36.70 23.93
CA SER A 141 19.57 36.52 24.41
C SER A 141 20.54 36.06 23.31
N ARG A 142 20.09 35.43 22.22
CA ARG A 142 20.97 34.99 21.11
C ARG A 142 21.35 36.09 20.11
N ARG A 143 20.74 37.28 20.17
CA ARG A 143 21.03 38.37 19.21
C ARG A 143 22.29 39.18 19.52
N ARG A 144 22.89 39.06 20.72
CA ARG A 144 24.02 39.90 21.15
C ARG A 144 25.42 39.31 20.86
N GLY A 145 25.52 38.09 20.32
CA GLY A 145 26.79 37.41 20.09
C GLY A 145 27.44 37.61 18.72
N ALA A 146 26.78 38.29 17.77
CA ALA A 146 27.25 38.39 16.38
C ALA A 146 28.00 39.72 16.05
N HIS A 147 28.29 40.53 17.06
CA HIS A 147 28.96 41.84 16.89
C HIS A 147 30.18 42.02 17.81
N ARG A 148 30.91 40.93 18.09
CA ARG A 148 32.25 41.00 18.69
C ARG A 148 33.22 40.14 17.91
#